data_AF-A0A2V5WRV5-F1
#
_entry.id   AF-A0A2V5WRV5-F1
#
_cell.length_a   1.000
_cell.length_b   1.000
_cell.length_c   1.000
_cell.angle_alpha   90.00
_cell.angle_beta   90.00
_cell.angle_gamma   90.00
#
_symmetry.space_group_name_H-M   'P 1'
#
loop_
_entity.id
_entity.type
_entity.pdbx_description
1 polymer ?
#
loop_
_entity_poly.entity_id
_entity_poly.type
_entity_poly.pdbx_seq_one_letter_code
_entity_poly.pdbx_strand_id
1 'polypeptide(L)'
;MNDEPQLIDGYLDGELTADEERRLAEWLAADREHVRQFVRETYLHRKIRETMLARQFRADAVATVDRAAREPWPWPARVLPQLVALPWTTVLRRVWLPLTACVALVAGFCVWCFGPTMGEPVLAEVSAGGVMLERAGKTVAATGGMRLQFADVLRTGTNSVTITYAPEKTRVELQANTELTLSDWSKGKRFDLRRGKLAASIARQRPLRPLLIRTPHAEARVLGTRFTLAVTTNATRLEVADGKVRLKRLSDGEVRVGAGNYAVAAPGYELAQQPLTGSILREYWTNLPGTRWFDLITYTNYPDRPDGWSYLTNLSTLEMPLNWADNYGARLRGYVHPAKTGDYTFWITAKDHASLWLSPDEDPENKVQMANSEGAAPRDWQSDAAQQTTAVPLTAGKRYYFEVLHKAGVGDDHLAVAWQPPGGTPEVIPGEYLSPFKLKPK
;
A
#
# COMPACT_ATOMS: atom_id res chain seq x y z
N MET A 1 26.19 2.16 44.65
CA MET A 1 25.22 1.17 44.13
C MET A 1 24.27 1.95 43.25
N ASN A 2 24.10 1.54 41.99
CA ASN A 2 23.37 2.33 41.00
C ASN A 2 21.86 2.23 41.26
N ASP A 3 21.29 3.27 41.88
CA ASP A 3 19.85 3.44 42.10
C ASP A 3 19.09 3.80 40.81
N GLU A 4 19.80 4.03 39.70
CA GLU A 4 19.26 4.66 38.48
C GLU A 4 18.28 3.76 37.72
N PRO A 5 18.54 2.45 37.50
CA PRO A 5 17.54 1.57 36.90
C PRO A 5 16.25 1.46 37.74
N GLN A 6 16.37 1.49 39.07
CA GLN A 6 15.23 1.41 39.98
C GLN A 6 14.35 2.66 39.93
N LEU A 7 14.95 3.85 39.73
CA LEU A 7 14.18 5.08 39.53
C LEU A 7 13.40 5.06 38.20
N ILE A 8 13.97 4.48 37.14
CA ILE A 8 13.29 4.34 35.84
C ILE A 8 12.14 3.33 35.94
N ASP A 9 12.40 2.16 36.53
CA ASP A 9 11.38 1.11 36.71
C ASP A 9 10.24 1.60 37.62
N GLY A 10 10.57 2.24 38.76
CA GLY A 10 9.56 2.81 39.65
C GLY A 10 8.74 3.92 38.99
N TYR A 11 9.32 4.73 38.10
CA TYR A 11 8.57 5.71 37.31
C TYR A 11 7.56 5.05 36.38
N LEU A 12 7.99 3.96 35.72
CA LEU A 12 7.19 3.22 34.76
C LEU A 12 6.02 2.49 35.41
N ASP A 13 6.24 1.96 36.61
CA ASP A 13 5.22 1.26 37.40
C ASP A 13 4.33 2.22 38.20
N GLY A 14 4.69 3.52 38.26
CA GLY A 14 3.93 4.56 38.96
C GLY A 14 4.05 4.48 40.49
N GLU A 15 5.17 3.96 40.97
CA GLU A 15 5.42 3.66 42.40
C GLU A 15 6.43 4.62 43.06
N LEU A 16 6.91 5.64 42.34
CA LEU A 16 7.88 6.59 42.91
C LEU A 16 7.28 7.46 44.01
N THR A 17 8.06 7.64 45.06
CA THR A 17 7.82 8.68 46.06
C THR A 17 8.23 10.06 45.54
N ALA A 18 7.71 11.14 46.13
CA ALA A 18 8.00 12.51 45.69
C ALA A 18 9.51 12.87 45.76
N ASP A 19 10.27 12.25 46.66
CA ASP A 19 11.72 12.44 46.75
C ASP A 19 12.47 11.67 45.65
N GLU A 20 11.97 10.50 45.25
CA GLU A 20 12.53 9.71 44.15
C GLU A 20 12.21 10.34 42.79
N GLU A 21 11.02 10.92 42.61
CA GLU A 21 10.67 11.70 41.42
C GLU A 21 11.60 12.90 41.26
N ARG A 22 11.94 13.60 42.35
CA ARG A 22 12.90 14.70 42.33
C ARG A 22 14.30 14.23 41.96
N ARG A 23 14.76 13.09 42.50
CA ARG A 23 16.05 12.48 42.15
C ARG A 23 16.10 12.04 40.69
N LEU A 24 15.02 11.48 40.16
CA LEU A 24 14.92 11.12 38.73
C LEU A 24 15.00 12.38 37.86
N ALA A 25 14.29 13.44 38.21
CA ALA A 25 14.33 14.71 37.48
C ALA A 25 15.74 15.34 37.47
N GLU A 26 16.42 15.33 38.61
CA GLU A 26 17.82 15.80 38.74
C GLU A 26 18.78 14.93 37.92
N TRP A 27 18.59 13.61 37.92
CA TRP A 27 19.40 12.67 37.15
C TRP A 27 19.23 12.86 35.64
N LEU A 28 17.98 13.03 35.17
CA LEU A 28 17.68 13.34 33.76
C LEU A 28 18.24 14.70 33.33
N ALA A 29 18.31 15.66 34.24
CA ALA A 29 18.88 16.98 33.96
C ALA A 29 20.42 17.00 33.94
N ALA A 30 21.07 15.99 34.54
CA ALA A 30 22.52 15.94 34.69
C ALA A 30 23.28 15.53 33.41
N ASP A 31 22.72 14.61 32.60
CA ASP A 31 23.37 14.11 31.38
C ASP A 31 22.36 13.78 30.27
N ARG A 32 22.73 14.08 29.01
CA ARG A 32 21.97 13.72 27.82
C ARG A 32 21.92 12.22 27.57
N GLU A 33 22.91 11.44 28.01
CA GLU A 33 22.85 9.97 27.95
C GLU A 33 21.78 9.39 28.87
N HIS A 34 21.51 10.02 30.02
CA HIS A 34 20.43 9.60 30.92
C HIS A 34 19.05 9.73 30.29
N VAL A 35 18.85 10.82 29.53
CA VAL A 35 17.62 11.02 28.76
C VAL A 35 17.48 9.96 27.66
N ARG A 36 18.58 9.62 26.96
CA ARG A 36 18.58 8.55 25.94
C ARG A 36 18.21 7.20 26.55
N GLN A 37 18.79 6.87 27.70
CA GLN A 37 18.51 5.63 28.42
C GLN A 37 17.03 5.58 28.89
N PHE A 38 16.53 6.65 29.51
CA PHE A 38 15.15 6.73 29.97
C PHE A 38 14.12 6.59 28.84
N VAL A 39 14.35 7.26 27.71
CA VAL A 39 13.51 7.17 26.51
C VAL A 39 13.50 5.74 25.94
N ARG A 40 14.66 5.08 25.90
CA ARG A 40 14.77 3.71 25.41
C ARG A 40 13.97 2.73 26.27
N GLU A 41 14.12 2.82 27.59
CA GLU A 41 13.42 1.93 28.53
C GLU A 41 11.91 2.19 28.57
N THR A 42 11.48 3.45 28.55
CA THR A 42 10.05 3.80 28.49
C THR A 42 9.39 3.34 27.19
N TYR A 43 10.09 3.43 26.06
CA TYR A 43 9.62 2.88 24.79
C TYR A 43 9.49 1.34 24.85
N LEU A 44 10.47 0.65 25.42
CA LEU A 44 10.44 -0.81 25.60
C LEU A 44 9.29 -1.24 26.52
N HIS A 45 9.13 -0.59 27.67
CA HIS A 45 8.05 -0.87 28.62
C HIS A 45 6.68 -0.68 27.99
N ARG A 46 6.46 0.42 27.24
CA ARG A 46 5.20 0.63 26.50
C ARG A 46 4.94 -0.50 25.49
N LYS A 47 5.96 -0.93 24.74
CA LYS A 47 5.83 -2.01 23.75
C LYS A 47 5.51 -3.36 24.40
N ILE A 48 6.12 -3.65 25.56
CA ILE A 48 5.82 -4.85 26.37
C ILE A 48 4.38 -4.80 26.88
N ARG A 49 3.93 -3.65 27.40
CA ARG A 49 2.55 -3.48 27.89
C ARG A 49 1.53 -3.65 26.77
N GLU A 50 1.76 -3.06 25.60
CA GLU A 50 0.89 -3.21 24.43
C GLU A 50 0.82 -4.67 23.95
N THR A 51 1.96 -5.38 23.92
CA THR A 51 1.99 -6.81 23.54
C THR A 51 1.35 -7.72 24.60
N MET A 52 1.50 -7.42 25.89
CA MET A 52 0.82 -8.10 26.99
C MET A 52 -0.70 -7.89 26.91
N LEU A 53 -1.15 -6.64 26.73
CA LEU A 53 -2.57 -6.31 26.59
C LEU A 53 -3.19 -6.97 25.34
N ALA A 54 -2.46 -6.99 24.22
CA ALA A 54 -2.90 -7.66 23.01
C ALA A 54 -2.98 -9.20 23.19
N ARG A 55 -2.07 -9.81 23.96
CA ARG A 55 -2.14 -11.24 24.33
C ARG A 55 -3.28 -11.53 25.29
N GLN A 56 -3.52 -10.66 26.26
CA GLN A 56 -4.56 -10.82 27.27
C GLN A 56 -5.96 -10.68 26.64
N PHE A 57 -6.16 -9.73 25.72
CA PHE A 57 -7.37 -9.66 24.89
C PHE A 57 -7.57 -10.91 24.03
N ARG A 58 -6.50 -11.52 23.53
CA ARG A 58 -6.57 -12.76 22.74
C ARG A 58 -6.92 -13.97 23.62
N ALA A 59 -6.38 -14.03 24.84
CA ALA A 59 -6.72 -15.05 25.83
C ALA A 59 -8.17 -14.92 26.30
N ASP A 60 -8.66 -13.70 26.55
CA ASP A 60 -10.04 -13.44 26.96
C ASP A 60 -11.03 -13.66 25.82
N ALA A 61 -10.68 -13.30 24.58
CA ALA A 61 -11.47 -13.57 23.38
C ALA A 61 -11.54 -15.09 23.09
N VAL A 62 -10.44 -15.81 23.24
CA VAL A 62 -10.43 -17.28 23.11
C VAL A 62 -11.21 -17.92 24.25
N ALA A 63 -11.07 -17.44 25.49
CA ALA A 63 -11.83 -17.94 26.63
C ALA A 63 -13.34 -17.66 26.54
N THR A 64 -13.75 -16.53 25.95
CA THR A 64 -15.17 -16.23 25.68
C THR A 64 -15.73 -17.10 24.56
N VAL A 65 -14.96 -17.36 23.50
CA VAL A 65 -15.36 -18.29 22.42
C VAL A 65 -15.45 -19.72 22.94
N ASP A 66 -14.51 -20.17 23.77
CA ASP A 66 -14.51 -21.51 24.37
C ASP A 66 -15.63 -21.69 25.40
N ARG A 67 -16.03 -20.61 26.10
CA ARG A 67 -17.19 -20.59 27.01
C ARG A 67 -18.51 -20.61 26.24
N ALA A 68 -18.60 -19.89 25.11
CA ALA A 68 -19.75 -19.94 24.21
C ALA A 68 -19.91 -21.29 23.48
N ALA A 69 -18.81 -22.03 23.26
CA ALA A 69 -18.83 -23.36 22.67
C ALA A 69 -19.19 -24.48 23.68
N ARG A 70 -19.15 -24.21 24.98
CA ARG A 70 -19.40 -25.20 26.05
C ARG A 70 -20.78 -25.08 26.69
N GLU A 71 -21.62 -24.12 26.29
CA GLU A 71 -23.01 -24.08 26.71
C GLU A 71 -23.90 -24.91 25.76
N PRO A 72 -24.48 -26.04 26.22
CA PRO A 72 -25.46 -26.76 25.44
C PRO A 72 -26.76 -25.95 25.41
N TRP A 73 -27.05 -25.35 24.26
CA TRP A 73 -28.33 -24.76 23.93
C TRP A 73 -29.47 -25.77 24.18
N PRO A 74 -30.39 -25.57 25.13
CA PRO A 74 -31.43 -26.56 25.41
C PRO A 74 -32.66 -26.28 24.54
N TRP A 75 -33.37 -27.35 24.20
CA TRP A 75 -34.84 -27.56 24.12
C TRP A 75 -35.08 -28.86 23.32
N PRO A 76 -36.25 -29.56 23.41
CA PRO A 76 -37.48 -29.31 24.19
C PRO A 76 -38.14 -30.58 24.84
N ALA A 77 -39.35 -30.40 25.42
CA ALA A 77 -40.44 -31.37 25.73
C ALA A 77 -40.52 -31.90 27.19
N ARG A 78 -41.66 -32.01 27.89
CA ARG A 78 -43.12 -32.21 27.59
C ARG A 78 -43.99 -31.48 28.66
N VAL A 79 -45.29 -31.17 28.49
CA VAL A 79 -46.51 -32.00 28.78
C VAL A 79 -47.76 -31.47 28.00
N LEU A 80 -48.68 -32.38 27.63
CA LEU A 80 -49.96 -32.24 26.88
C LEU A 80 -51.15 -31.65 27.73
N PRO A 81 -52.44 -31.68 27.29
CA PRO A 81 -53.15 -30.76 26.36
C PRO A 81 -54.47 -30.20 26.96
N GLN A 82 -55.00 -29.04 26.51
CA GLN A 82 -56.44 -28.74 26.68
C GLN A 82 -57.02 -27.99 25.47
N LEU A 83 -58.12 -28.55 24.98
CA LEU A 83 -58.98 -28.10 23.87
C LEU A 83 -59.69 -26.78 24.22
N VAL A 84 -59.74 -25.81 23.30
CA VAL A 84 -60.95 -25.03 22.94
C VAL A 84 -60.77 -24.37 21.55
N ALA A 85 -61.70 -24.69 20.65
CA ALA A 85 -62.28 -23.93 19.52
C ALA A 85 -61.45 -23.05 18.55
N LEU A 86 -61.66 -23.35 17.26
CA LEU A 86 -61.55 -22.57 16.00
C LEU A 86 -61.70 -21.03 16.11
N PRO A 87 -61.13 -20.18 15.20
CA PRO A 87 -61.22 -20.38 13.74
C PRO A 87 -59.99 -20.01 12.88
N TRP A 88 -60.09 -20.43 11.62
CA TRP A 88 -59.21 -20.14 10.50
C TRP A 88 -58.78 -18.66 10.42
N THR A 89 -57.46 -18.38 10.33
CA THR A 89 -56.86 -17.27 9.53
C THR A 89 -55.33 -17.08 9.66
N THR A 90 -54.59 -17.80 10.50
CA THR A 90 -53.15 -17.50 10.72
C THR A 90 -52.13 -18.40 10.00
N VAL A 91 -52.57 -19.43 9.27
CA VAL A 91 -51.65 -20.38 8.59
C VAL A 91 -51.08 -19.84 7.27
N LEU A 92 -51.73 -18.86 6.64
CA LEU A 92 -51.26 -18.29 5.36
C LEU A 92 -50.12 -17.26 5.50
N ARG A 93 -49.79 -16.79 6.71
CA ARG A 93 -48.77 -15.73 6.91
C ARG A 93 -47.37 -16.26 7.23
N ARG A 94 -47.23 -17.48 7.75
CA ARG A 94 -45.92 -18.07 8.16
C ARG A 94 -45.15 -18.77 7.04
N VAL A 95 -45.81 -19.18 5.96
CA VAL A 95 -45.14 -19.76 4.78
C VAL A 95 -44.73 -18.67 3.78
N TRP A 96 -45.47 -17.56 3.71
CA TRP A 96 -45.21 -16.50 2.73
C TRP A 96 -44.05 -15.57 3.09
N LEU A 97 -43.76 -15.32 4.37
CA LEU A 97 -42.64 -14.47 4.80
C LEU A 97 -41.23 -15.01 4.45
N PRO A 98 -40.90 -16.30 4.65
CA PRO A 98 -39.61 -16.83 4.20
C PRO A 98 -39.55 -16.96 2.67
N LEU A 99 -40.69 -17.22 2.01
CA LEU A 99 -40.77 -17.33 0.55
C LEU A 99 -40.59 -15.96 -0.13
N THR A 100 -41.18 -14.90 0.41
CA THR A 100 -40.94 -13.53 -0.08
C THR A 100 -39.53 -13.05 0.21
N ALA A 101 -38.94 -13.41 1.35
CA ALA A 101 -37.53 -13.12 1.65
C ALA A 101 -36.58 -13.86 0.70
N CYS A 102 -36.83 -15.14 0.41
CA CYS A 102 -36.08 -15.89 -0.59
C CYS A 102 -36.26 -15.31 -2.00
N VAL A 103 -37.49 -14.95 -2.40
CA VAL A 103 -37.74 -14.31 -3.70
C VAL A 103 -37.09 -12.93 -3.78
N ALA A 104 -37.07 -12.15 -2.70
CA ALA A 104 -36.38 -10.86 -2.67
C ALA A 104 -34.86 -10.99 -2.71
N LEU A 105 -34.29 -12.01 -2.05
CA LEU A 105 -32.86 -12.32 -2.13
C LEU A 105 -32.48 -12.85 -3.50
N VAL A 106 -33.30 -13.72 -4.11
CA VAL A 106 -33.09 -14.22 -5.48
C VAL A 106 -33.30 -13.10 -6.49
N ALA A 107 -34.31 -12.25 -6.34
CA ALA A 107 -34.52 -11.09 -7.19
C ALA A 107 -33.39 -10.06 -7.01
N GLY A 108 -32.94 -9.80 -5.78
CA GLY A 108 -31.79 -8.94 -5.49
C GLY A 108 -30.50 -9.51 -6.07
N PHE A 109 -30.26 -10.82 -5.94
CA PHE A 109 -29.15 -11.52 -6.57
C PHE A 109 -29.26 -11.51 -8.09
N CYS A 110 -30.46 -11.68 -8.65
CA CYS A 110 -30.73 -11.61 -10.08
C CYS A 110 -30.56 -10.18 -10.62
N VAL A 111 -30.98 -9.14 -9.90
CA VAL A 111 -30.73 -7.75 -10.27
C VAL A 111 -29.24 -7.43 -10.18
N TRP A 112 -28.55 -7.95 -9.16
CA TRP A 112 -27.11 -7.82 -8.98
C TRP A 112 -26.30 -8.56 -10.07
N CYS A 113 -26.75 -9.74 -10.51
CA CYS A 113 -26.12 -10.52 -11.56
C CYS A 113 -26.51 -10.05 -12.97
N PHE A 114 -27.77 -9.63 -13.19
CA PHE A 114 -28.39 -9.44 -14.52
C PHE A 114 -28.99 -8.05 -14.81
N GLY A 115 -29.14 -7.13 -13.83
CA GLY A 115 -29.62 -5.75 -14.07
C GLY A 115 -28.70 -4.88 -14.96
N PRO A 116 -29.18 -3.78 -15.56
CA PRO A 116 -28.36 -2.91 -16.42
C PRO A 116 -27.46 -2.00 -15.59
N THR A 117 -26.13 -2.15 -15.69
CA THR A 117 -25.15 -1.24 -15.06
C THR A 117 -24.09 -0.71 -16.03
N MET A 118 -24.14 -1.12 -17.30
CA MET A 118 -23.15 -0.66 -18.28
C MET A 118 -23.54 0.73 -18.73
N GLY A 119 -22.69 1.70 -18.37
CA GLY A 119 -22.72 3.00 -19.02
C GLY A 119 -22.35 2.88 -20.48
N GLU A 120 -22.92 3.74 -21.33
CA GLU A 120 -22.38 3.90 -22.68
C GLU A 120 -20.97 4.52 -22.58
N PRO A 121 -19.99 4.03 -23.35
CA PRO A 121 -18.66 4.62 -23.37
C PRO A 121 -18.68 6.00 -24.02
N VAL A 122 -18.19 7.01 -23.30
CA VAL A 122 -18.11 8.40 -23.75
C VAL A 122 -16.68 8.90 -23.66
N LEU A 123 -16.24 9.68 -24.63
CA LEU A 123 -14.99 10.43 -24.53
C LEU A 123 -15.20 11.62 -23.59
N ALA A 124 -14.59 11.63 -22.42
CA ALA A 124 -14.78 12.71 -21.44
C ALA A 124 -13.78 13.86 -21.65
N GLU A 125 -12.51 13.52 -21.84
CA GLU A 125 -11.41 14.47 -21.94
C GLU A 125 -10.60 14.10 -23.18
N VAL A 126 -10.50 15.04 -24.13
CA VAL A 126 -9.65 14.92 -25.31
C VAL A 126 -8.66 16.07 -25.25
N SER A 127 -7.38 15.78 -25.06
CA SER A 127 -6.34 16.81 -25.15
C SER A 127 -6.35 17.38 -26.57
N ALA A 128 -6.39 18.72 -26.69
CA ALA A 128 -6.69 19.40 -27.95
C ALA A 128 -5.75 18.98 -29.11
N GLY A 129 -6.34 18.47 -30.19
CA GLY A 129 -5.63 18.01 -31.40
C GLY A 129 -5.08 16.59 -31.30
N GLY A 130 -4.87 15.90 -32.42
CA GLY A 130 -4.06 14.67 -32.47
C GLY A 130 -4.70 13.35 -32.00
N VAL A 131 -5.99 13.31 -31.65
CA VAL A 131 -6.73 12.07 -31.38
C VAL A 131 -7.73 11.80 -32.50
N MET A 132 -7.60 10.63 -33.12
CA MET A 132 -8.42 10.21 -34.25
C MET A 132 -9.29 9.01 -33.86
N LEU A 133 -10.55 9.05 -34.26
CA LEU A 133 -11.50 7.95 -34.18
C LEU A 133 -11.74 7.39 -35.58
N GLU A 134 -11.49 6.10 -35.77
CA GLU A 134 -11.88 5.40 -36.99
C GLU A 134 -13.17 4.61 -36.74
N ARG A 135 -14.20 4.88 -37.54
CA ARG A 135 -15.51 4.22 -37.48
C ARG A 135 -15.92 3.77 -38.87
N ALA A 136 -16.14 2.48 -39.04
CA ALA A 136 -16.53 1.88 -40.33
C ALA A 136 -15.63 2.34 -41.50
N GLY A 137 -14.32 2.40 -41.26
CA GLY A 137 -13.31 2.83 -42.25
C GLY A 137 -13.20 4.33 -42.49
N LYS A 138 -13.98 5.17 -41.79
CA LYS A 138 -13.87 6.64 -41.86
C LYS A 138 -13.13 7.17 -40.64
N THR A 139 -12.16 8.04 -40.86
CA THR A 139 -11.42 8.71 -39.78
C THR A 139 -12.08 10.05 -39.46
N VAL A 140 -12.39 10.27 -38.18
CA VAL A 140 -13.03 11.47 -37.63
C VAL A 140 -12.18 11.98 -36.48
N ALA A 141 -12.05 13.29 -36.31
CA ALA A 141 -11.40 13.86 -35.14
C ALA A 141 -12.22 13.54 -33.88
N ALA A 142 -11.56 13.00 -32.85
CA ALA A 142 -12.22 12.71 -31.59
C ALA A 142 -12.54 14.01 -30.84
N THR A 143 -13.77 14.14 -30.32
CA THR A 143 -14.20 15.29 -29.52
C THR A 143 -14.78 14.83 -28.18
N GLY A 144 -14.65 15.67 -27.16
CA GLY A 144 -15.27 15.44 -25.86
C GLY A 144 -16.80 15.34 -25.99
N GLY A 145 -17.40 14.41 -25.27
CA GLY A 145 -18.83 14.07 -25.31
C GLY A 145 -19.20 13.03 -26.39
N MET A 146 -18.29 12.65 -27.28
CA MET A 146 -18.60 11.67 -28.33
C MET A 146 -18.86 10.29 -27.74
N ARG A 147 -19.99 9.68 -28.13
CA ARG A 147 -20.32 8.29 -27.79
C ARG A 147 -19.58 7.33 -28.70
N LEU A 148 -18.92 6.36 -28.08
CA LEU A 148 -18.19 5.31 -28.80
C LEU A 148 -19.15 4.19 -29.18
N GLN A 149 -18.83 3.52 -30.29
CA GLN A 149 -19.55 2.40 -30.86
C GLN A 149 -18.66 1.15 -30.88
N PHE A 150 -19.28 -0.01 -31.02
CA PHE A 150 -18.55 -1.24 -31.30
C PHE A 150 -17.72 -1.07 -32.58
N ALA A 151 -16.51 -1.65 -32.58
CA ALA A 151 -15.53 -1.59 -33.67
C ALA A 151 -14.89 -0.22 -33.92
N ASP A 152 -15.18 0.78 -33.09
CA ASP A 152 -14.43 2.03 -33.09
C ASP A 152 -12.95 1.76 -32.77
N VAL A 153 -12.06 2.43 -33.50
CA VAL A 153 -10.62 2.43 -33.23
C VAL A 153 -10.18 3.83 -32.83
N LEU A 154 -9.67 3.96 -31.61
CA LEU A 154 -9.08 5.19 -31.10
C LEU A 154 -7.57 5.16 -31.33
N ARG A 155 -7.05 6.19 -32.00
CA ARG A 155 -5.62 6.40 -32.25
C ARG A 155 -5.20 7.72 -31.64
N THR A 156 -4.24 7.68 -30.73
CA THR A 156 -3.64 8.85 -30.09
C THR A 156 -2.26 9.12 -30.68
N GLY A 157 -2.00 10.38 -31.06
CA GLY A 157 -0.67 10.87 -31.41
C GLY A 157 0.13 11.22 -30.16
N THR A 158 0.54 12.49 -30.02
CA THR A 158 1.25 13.00 -28.83
C THR A 158 0.35 13.25 -27.62
N ASN A 159 -0.97 13.15 -27.82
CA ASN A 159 -1.98 13.61 -26.88
C ASN A 159 -2.71 12.43 -26.22
N SER A 160 -3.26 12.63 -25.03
CA SER A 160 -4.04 11.61 -24.32
C SER A 160 -5.56 11.78 -24.54
N VAL A 161 -6.30 10.71 -24.30
CA VAL A 161 -7.77 10.71 -24.32
C VAL A 161 -8.33 9.82 -23.23
N THR A 162 -9.42 10.26 -22.61
CA THR A 162 -10.11 9.53 -21.55
C THR A 162 -11.47 9.03 -21.99
N ILE A 163 -11.69 7.73 -21.84
CA ILE A 163 -12.98 7.06 -21.96
C ILE A 163 -13.60 6.91 -20.57
N THR A 164 -14.85 7.32 -20.41
CA THR A 164 -15.62 7.13 -19.17
C THR A 164 -16.86 6.28 -19.42
N TYR A 165 -17.28 5.57 -18.38
CA TYR A 165 -18.54 4.83 -18.34
C TYR A 165 -19.37 5.34 -17.15
N ALA A 166 -20.44 6.06 -17.45
CA ALA A 166 -21.40 6.54 -16.46
C ALA A 166 -22.64 5.64 -16.44
N PRO A 167 -23.13 5.19 -15.27
CA PRO A 167 -22.89 5.76 -13.93
C PRO A 167 -21.73 5.09 -13.15
N GLU A 168 -21.15 4.01 -13.67
CA GLU A 168 -20.27 3.12 -12.91
C GLU A 168 -18.84 3.64 -12.66
N LYS A 169 -18.58 4.95 -12.74
CA LYS A 169 -17.27 5.59 -12.41
C LYS A 169 -16.03 4.85 -12.94
N THR A 170 -16.13 4.20 -14.10
CA THR A 170 -14.99 3.55 -14.75
C THR A 170 -14.33 4.55 -15.69
N ARG A 171 -13.01 4.73 -15.56
CA ARG A 171 -12.20 5.66 -16.34
C ARG A 171 -11.02 4.91 -16.97
N VAL A 172 -10.85 5.05 -18.28
CA VAL A 172 -9.74 4.48 -19.05
C VAL A 172 -9.06 5.61 -19.82
N GLU A 173 -7.84 5.94 -19.45
CA GLU A 173 -7.04 6.97 -20.08
C GLU A 173 -6.00 6.32 -21.01
N LEU A 174 -6.04 6.70 -22.28
CA LEU A 174 -5.06 6.32 -23.29
C LEU A 174 -4.00 7.40 -23.33
N GLN A 175 -2.75 7.00 -23.14
CA GLN A 175 -1.59 7.87 -23.24
C GLN A 175 -1.21 8.10 -24.71
N ALA A 176 -0.25 8.98 -24.96
CA ALA A 176 0.31 9.18 -26.30
C ALA A 176 0.72 7.86 -26.99
N ASN A 177 0.62 7.83 -28.31
CA ASN A 177 1.00 6.73 -29.20
C ASN A 177 0.27 5.40 -28.90
N THR A 178 -0.98 5.51 -28.47
CA THR A 178 -1.86 4.38 -28.11
C THR A 178 -2.91 4.13 -29.19
N GLU A 179 -3.12 2.85 -29.48
CA GLU A 179 -4.15 2.37 -30.39
C GLU A 179 -5.03 1.34 -29.69
N LEU A 180 -6.31 1.67 -29.54
CA LEU A 180 -7.30 0.86 -28.83
C LEU A 180 -8.52 0.63 -29.73
N THR A 181 -8.93 -0.63 -29.87
CA THR A 181 -10.19 -0.99 -30.53
C THR A 181 -11.22 -1.38 -29.47
N LEU A 182 -12.45 -0.87 -29.61
CA LEU A 182 -13.58 -1.30 -28.78
C LEU A 182 -14.23 -2.54 -29.38
N SER A 183 -14.15 -3.67 -28.67
CA SER A 183 -14.76 -4.94 -29.10
C SER A 183 -16.20 -5.06 -28.58
N ASP A 184 -16.93 -6.10 -29.01
CA ASP A 184 -18.33 -6.29 -28.63
C ASP A 184 -18.47 -6.41 -27.10
N TRP A 185 -19.20 -5.46 -26.51
CA TRP A 185 -19.41 -5.33 -25.08
C TRP A 185 -20.68 -6.02 -24.57
N SER A 186 -21.41 -6.76 -25.42
CA SER A 186 -22.61 -7.52 -25.05
C SER A 186 -22.39 -8.48 -23.87
N LYS A 187 -21.16 -8.98 -23.71
CA LYS A 187 -20.73 -9.94 -22.67
C LYS A 187 -19.81 -9.31 -21.59
N GLY A 188 -19.77 -7.99 -21.48
CA GLY A 188 -18.86 -7.24 -20.59
C GLY A 188 -17.92 -6.35 -21.39
N LYS A 189 -17.28 -5.36 -20.74
CA LYS A 189 -16.41 -4.40 -21.43
C LYS A 189 -15.19 -5.10 -22.02
N ARG A 190 -14.93 -4.89 -23.32
CA ARG A 190 -13.82 -5.53 -24.03
C ARG A 190 -13.05 -4.51 -24.84
N PHE A 191 -11.73 -4.60 -24.74
CA PHE A 191 -10.81 -3.75 -25.46
C PHE A 191 -9.70 -4.58 -26.09
N ASP A 192 -9.29 -4.20 -27.29
CA ASP A 192 -8.06 -4.69 -27.91
C ASP A 192 -7.04 -3.54 -27.92
N LEU A 193 -6.02 -3.61 -27.06
CA LEU A 193 -4.91 -2.67 -27.02
C LEU A 193 -3.79 -3.18 -27.93
N ARG A 194 -3.60 -2.53 -29.08
CA ARG A 194 -2.61 -2.97 -30.09
C ARG A 194 -1.19 -2.48 -29.77
N ARG A 195 -1.06 -1.25 -29.30
CA ARG A 195 0.20 -0.60 -28.91
C ARG A 195 -0.04 0.57 -27.96
N GLY A 196 1.00 0.99 -27.27
CA GLY A 196 0.99 2.17 -26.41
C GLY A 196 0.67 1.83 -24.95
N LYS A 197 0.13 2.79 -24.21
CA LYS A 197 -0.05 2.69 -22.77
C LYS A 197 -1.44 3.17 -22.37
N LEU A 198 -2.12 2.39 -21.55
CA LEU A 198 -3.37 2.80 -20.91
C LEU A 198 -3.23 2.78 -19.39
N ALA A 199 -3.86 3.75 -18.74
CA ALA A 199 -4.05 3.81 -17.31
C ALA A 199 -5.56 3.70 -17.02
N ALA A 200 -5.95 2.77 -16.16
CA ALA A 200 -7.36 2.46 -15.95
C ALA A 200 -7.71 2.41 -14.46
N SER A 201 -8.83 3.04 -14.12
CA SER A 201 -9.50 2.92 -12.83
C SER A 201 -10.87 2.28 -13.08
N ILE A 202 -10.94 0.96 -12.90
CA ILE A 202 -12.12 0.16 -13.21
C ILE A 202 -12.94 -0.01 -11.95
N ALA A 203 -14.19 0.45 -11.98
CA ALA A 203 -15.11 0.15 -10.89
C ALA A 203 -15.46 -1.33 -10.87
N ARG A 204 -15.94 -1.80 -9.72
CA ARG A 204 -16.25 -3.21 -9.52
C ARG A 204 -17.20 -3.73 -10.61
N GLN A 205 -16.69 -4.67 -11.39
CA GLN A 205 -17.41 -5.39 -12.43
C GLN A 205 -18.09 -6.62 -11.83
N ARG A 206 -19.14 -7.09 -12.50
CA ARG A 206 -19.87 -8.29 -12.07
C ARG A 206 -19.04 -9.55 -12.30
N PRO A 207 -19.18 -10.60 -11.47
CA PRO A 207 -18.37 -11.82 -11.57
C PRO A 207 -18.37 -12.47 -12.97
N LEU A 208 -19.49 -12.36 -13.69
CA LEU A 208 -19.71 -12.96 -15.02
C LEU A 208 -19.57 -11.98 -16.19
N ARG A 209 -19.31 -10.70 -15.92
CA ARG A 209 -19.09 -9.66 -16.95
C ARG A 209 -17.84 -8.86 -16.61
N PRO A 210 -16.66 -9.49 -16.55
CA PRO A 210 -15.42 -8.79 -16.28
C PRO A 210 -15.10 -7.81 -17.42
N LEU A 211 -14.23 -6.85 -17.13
CA LEU A 211 -13.54 -6.12 -18.17
C LEU A 211 -12.38 -6.99 -18.67
N LEU A 212 -12.21 -7.08 -19.99
CA LEU A 212 -11.18 -7.88 -20.63
C LEU A 212 -10.41 -7.02 -21.61
N ILE A 213 -9.08 -6.95 -21.44
CA ILE A 213 -8.18 -6.26 -22.36
C ILE A 213 -7.29 -7.29 -23.03
N ARG A 214 -7.37 -7.39 -24.35
CA ARG A 214 -6.49 -8.23 -25.14
C ARG A 214 -5.37 -7.40 -25.73
N THR A 215 -4.18 -7.95 -25.74
CA THR A 215 -2.99 -7.39 -26.38
C THR A 215 -2.42 -8.43 -27.35
N PRO A 216 -1.40 -8.09 -28.15
CA PRO A 216 -0.72 -9.07 -28.99
C PRO A 216 -0.08 -10.23 -28.21
N HIS A 217 0.24 -10.03 -26.92
CA HIS A 217 0.99 -11.00 -26.11
C HIS A 217 0.17 -11.62 -24.98
N ALA A 218 -0.90 -10.97 -24.53
CA ALA A 218 -1.65 -11.40 -23.35
C ALA A 218 -3.12 -10.97 -23.34
N GLU A 219 -3.87 -11.55 -22.41
CA GLU A 219 -5.23 -11.16 -22.03
C GLU A 219 -5.25 -10.79 -20.54
N ALA A 220 -5.68 -9.57 -20.22
CA ALA A 220 -5.88 -9.08 -18.86
C ALA A 220 -7.37 -9.10 -18.50
N ARG A 221 -7.75 -9.92 -17.52
CA ARG A 221 -9.10 -9.98 -16.95
C ARG A 221 -9.17 -9.18 -15.65
N VAL A 222 -10.09 -8.22 -15.60
CA VAL A 222 -10.21 -7.20 -14.56
C VAL A 222 -11.61 -7.20 -13.96
N LEU A 223 -11.70 -7.18 -12.62
CA LEU A 223 -12.96 -7.14 -11.87
C LEU A 223 -13.19 -5.85 -11.09
N GLY A 224 -12.21 -4.96 -10.96
CA GLY A 224 -12.32 -3.75 -10.15
C GLY A 224 -10.96 -3.38 -9.57
N THR A 225 -10.18 -2.64 -10.34
CA THR A 225 -8.76 -2.43 -10.07
C THR A 225 -8.30 -1.09 -10.64
N ARG A 226 -7.25 -0.53 -10.02
CA ARG A 226 -6.46 0.52 -10.62
C ARG A 226 -5.16 -0.07 -11.16
N PHE A 227 -4.91 0.08 -12.45
CA PHE A 227 -3.75 -0.52 -13.10
C PHE A 227 -3.30 0.28 -14.32
N THR A 228 -2.06 0.01 -14.74
CA THR A 228 -1.46 0.50 -15.97
C THR A 228 -1.11 -0.71 -16.84
N LEU A 229 -1.40 -0.63 -18.13
CA LEU A 229 -1.04 -1.66 -19.09
C LEU A 229 -0.28 -1.00 -20.26
N ALA A 230 0.93 -1.46 -20.51
CA ALA A 230 1.78 -0.98 -21.59
C ALA A 230 2.08 -2.11 -22.58
N VAL A 231 1.98 -1.81 -23.87
CA VAL A 231 2.21 -2.75 -24.97
C VAL A 231 3.27 -2.17 -25.88
N THR A 232 4.36 -2.91 -26.02
CA THR A 232 5.42 -2.67 -27.00
C THR A 232 5.30 -3.68 -28.14
N THR A 233 6.28 -3.73 -29.03
CA THR A 233 6.30 -4.69 -30.15
C THR A 233 6.38 -6.15 -29.70
N ASN A 234 7.05 -6.42 -28.58
CA ASN A 234 7.39 -7.77 -28.15
C ASN A 234 6.93 -8.11 -26.72
N ALA A 235 6.32 -7.16 -26.00
CA ALA A 235 5.94 -7.35 -24.61
C ALA A 235 4.64 -6.64 -24.23
N THR A 236 3.94 -7.21 -23.26
CA THR A 236 2.87 -6.56 -22.50
C THR A 236 3.27 -6.50 -21.04
N ARG A 237 3.38 -5.29 -20.49
CA ARG A 237 3.66 -5.05 -19.07
C ARG A 237 2.40 -4.56 -18.38
N LEU A 238 2.01 -5.26 -17.33
CA LEU A 238 0.87 -4.93 -16.47
C LEU A 238 1.39 -4.51 -15.10
N GLU A 239 0.97 -3.34 -14.62
CA GLU A 239 1.29 -2.80 -13.30
C GLU A 239 0.01 -2.57 -12.53
N VAL A 240 -0.15 -3.18 -11.35
CA VAL A 240 -1.40 -3.09 -10.57
C VAL A 240 -1.17 -2.19 -9.36
N ALA A 241 -1.84 -1.03 -9.36
CA ALA A 241 -1.79 -0.10 -8.24
C ALA A 241 -2.74 -0.53 -7.10
N ASP A 242 -3.94 -1.00 -7.45
CA ASP A 242 -4.96 -1.45 -6.50
C ASP A 242 -5.80 -2.63 -7.06
N GLY A 243 -6.24 -3.52 -6.17
CA GLY A 243 -6.99 -4.73 -6.47
C GLY A 243 -6.14 -5.88 -7.03
N LYS A 244 -6.71 -6.68 -7.95
CA LYS A 244 -6.06 -7.84 -8.55
C LYS A 244 -6.48 -8.04 -10.01
N VAL A 245 -5.50 -8.26 -10.88
CA VAL A 245 -5.71 -8.51 -12.31
C VAL A 245 -5.16 -9.89 -12.67
N ARG A 246 -5.90 -10.66 -13.47
CA ARG A 246 -5.40 -11.92 -14.02
C ARG A 246 -4.83 -11.64 -15.40
N LEU A 247 -3.53 -11.90 -15.59
CA LEU A 247 -2.83 -11.76 -16.85
C LEU A 247 -2.54 -13.15 -17.42
N LYS A 248 -3.16 -13.49 -18.55
CA LYS A 248 -2.89 -14.74 -19.28
C LYS A 248 -2.02 -14.42 -20.50
N ARG A 249 -0.79 -14.93 -20.54
CA ARG A 249 0.03 -14.87 -21.75
C ARG A 249 -0.55 -15.81 -22.79
N LEU A 250 -0.60 -15.39 -24.05
CA LEU A 250 -1.26 -16.17 -25.11
C LEU A 250 -0.49 -17.44 -25.47
N SER A 251 0.81 -17.53 -25.16
CA SER A 251 1.67 -18.67 -25.49
C SER A 251 1.55 -19.85 -24.52
N ASP A 252 1.57 -19.61 -23.20
CA ASP A 252 2.01 -20.66 -22.27
C ASP A 252 1.39 -20.64 -20.85
N GLY A 253 0.83 -19.54 -20.35
CA GLY A 253 0.42 -19.50 -18.94
C GLY A 253 -0.36 -18.28 -18.47
N GLU A 254 -0.72 -18.27 -17.19
CA GLU A 254 -1.37 -17.13 -16.52
C GLU A 254 -0.77 -16.83 -15.14
N VAL A 255 -0.83 -15.56 -14.75
CA VAL A 255 -0.42 -15.06 -13.44
C VAL A 255 -1.47 -14.11 -12.88
N ARG A 256 -1.65 -14.11 -11.55
CA ARG A 256 -2.52 -13.15 -10.86
C ARG A 256 -1.65 -12.07 -10.25
N VAL A 257 -1.74 -10.85 -10.77
CA VAL A 257 -0.98 -9.69 -10.31
C VAL A 257 -1.82 -8.91 -9.30
N GLY A 258 -1.37 -8.87 -8.06
CA GLY A 258 -1.98 -8.08 -6.98
C GLY A 258 -1.44 -6.65 -6.91
N ALA A 259 -2.14 -5.80 -6.15
CA ALA A 259 -1.71 -4.43 -5.86
C ALA A 259 -0.24 -4.34 -5.43
N GLY A 260 0.47 -3.33 -5.94
CA GLY A 260 1.89 -3.12 -5.66
C GLY A 260 2.83 -4.03 -6.44
N ASN A 261 2.34 -4.70 -7.48
CA ASN A 261 3.14 -5.60 -8.29
C ASN A 261 2.91 -5.37 -9.79
N TYR A 262 3.82 -5.87 -10.60
CA TYR A 262 3.73 -5.94 -12.04
C TYR A 262 3.97 -7.37 -12.54
N ALA A 263 3.65 -7.62 -13.81
CA ALA A 263 4.09 -8.80 -14.53
C ALA A 263 4.33 -8.45 -16.00
N VAL A 264 5.24 -9.19 -16.64
CA VAL A 264 5.59 -9.03 -18.05
C VAL A 264 5.20 -10.29 -18.82
N ALA A 265 4.39 -10.11 -19.86
CA ALA A 265 4.08 -11.13 -20.83
C ALA A 265 4.88 -10.86 -22.11
N ALA A 266 5.98 -11.60 -22.28
CA ALA A 266 6.87 -11.53 -23.43
C ALA A 266 7.52 -12.91 -23.67
N PRO A 267 7.85 -13.28 -24.91
CA PRO A 267 8.64 -14.48 -25.19
C PRO A 267 9.99 -14.45 -24.45
N GLY A 268 10.38 -15.56 -23.82
CA GLY A 268 11.67 -15.68 -23.11
C GLY A 268 11.70 -15.03 -21.71
N TYR A 269 10.62 -14.40 -21.25
CA TYR A 269 10.50 -13.87 -19.89
C TYR A 269 9.66 -14.80 -19.02
N GLU A 270 10.03 -14.95 -17.75
CA GLU A 270 9.18 -15.66 -16.78
C GLU A 270 7.87 -14.90 -16.56
N LEU A 271 6.72 -15.59 -16.65
CA LEU A 271 5.42 -15.01 -16.33
C LEU A 271 5.17 -15.07 -14.83
N ALA A 272 5.84 -14.20 -14.08
CA ALA A 272 5.70 -14.11 -12.63
C ALA A 272 5.28 -12.71 -12.18
N GLN A 273 4.67 -12.64 -11.01
CA GLN A 273 4.41 -11.38 -10.33
C GLN A 273 5.72 -10.87 -9.73
N GLN A 274 6.03 -9.59 -9.96
CA GLN A 274 7.21 -8.90 -9.43
C GLN A 274 6.78 -7.62 -8.70
N PRO A 275 7.45 -7.20 -7.62
CA PRO A 275 7.09 -5.99 -6.89
C PRO A 275 7.26 -4.73 -7.75
N LEU A 276 6.33 -3.78 -7.65
CA LEU A 276 6.50 -2.45 -8.23
C LEU A 276 7.54 -1.69 -7.42
N THR A 277 8.72 -1.53 -8.00
CA THR A 277 9.85 -0.80 -7.42
C THR A 277 10.01 0.58 -8.05
N GLY A 278 10.97 1.38 -7.57
CA GLY A 278 11.23 2.75 -8.04
C GLY A 278 10.40 3.81 -7.30
N SER A 279 9.82 3.48 -6.15
CA SER A 279 9.16 4.47 -5.30
C SER A 279 9.20 4.16 -3.81
N ILE A 280 9.11 5.21 -3.01
CA ILE A 280 9.07 5.14 -1.54
C ILE A 280 8.03 6.11 -0.99
N LEU A 281 7.44 5.81 0.18
CA LEU A 281 6.56 6.76 0.87
C LEU A 281 7.41 7.75 1.64
N ARG A 282 7.10 9.04 1.51
CA ARG A 282 7.60 10.11 2.37
C ARG A 282 6.42 10.76 3.08
N GLU A 283 6.48 10.84 4.40
CA GLU A 283 5.61 11.67 5.23
C GLU A 283 6.45 12.79 5.84
N TYR A 284 5.85 13.94 6.07
CA TYR A 284 6.56 15.09 6.61
C TYR A 284 5.71 15.91 7.59
N TRP A 285 6.41 16.52 8.54
CA TRP A 285 5.89 17.43 9.55
C TRP A 285 6.67 18.72 9.45
N THR A 286 6.01 19.83 9.13
CA THR A 286 6.63 21.14 8.95
C THR A 286 6.59 21.94 10.24
N ASN A 287 7.41 23.00 10.32
CA ASN A 287 7.56 23.84 11.50
C ASN A 287 7.97 23.05 12.75
N LEU A 288 8.79 22.00 12.55
CA LEU A 288 9.25 21.13 13.61
C LEU A 288 10.56 21.70 14.19
N PRO A 289 10.57 22.15 15.46
CA PRO A 289 11.76 22.73 16.08
C PRO A 289 12.83 21.66 16.37
N GLY A 290 14.04 22.12 16.69
CA GLY A 290 15.17 21.23 17.02
C GLY A 290 15.94 20.76 15.80
N THR A 291 16.90 19.86 16.02
CA THR A 291 17.81 19.36 14.96
C THR A 291 18.00 17.84 15.04
N ARG A 292 17.36 17.16 16.00
CA ARG A 292 17.51 15.72 16.22
C ARG A 292 16.32 14.97 15.62
N TRP A 293 16.58 13.80 15.04
CA TRP A 293 15.51 12.89 14.61
C TRP A 293 14.53 12.56 15.75
N PHE A 294 14.99 12.56 17.01
CA PHE A 294 14.13 12.31 18.17
C PHE A 294 13.04 13.38 18.35
N ASP A 295 13.33 14.63 17.98
CA ASP A 295 12.37 15.75 18.06
C ASP A 295 11.11 15.45 17.23
N LEU A 296 11.25 14.66 16.14
CA LEU A 296 10.14 14.20 15.33
C LEU A 296 9.24 13.21 16.08
N ILE A 297 9.80 12.25 16.79
CA ILE A 297 8.98 11.21 17.45
C ILE A 297 8.32 11.67 18.74
N THR A 298 8.84 12.74 19.35
CA THR A 298 8.18 13.43 20.46
C THR A 298 7.23 14.53 20.02
N TYR A 299 7.17 14.83 18.73
CA TYR A 299 6.28 15.88 18.22
C TYR A 299 4.81 15.46 18.36
N THR A 300 3.97 16.36 18.85
CA THR A 300 2.57 16.08 19.22
C THR A 300 1.74 15.43 18.10
N ASN A 301 2.07 15.71 16.84
CA ASN A 301 1.35 15.21 15.67
C ASN A 301 1.93 13.90 15.10
N TYR A 302 3.05 13.42 15.62
CA TYR A 302 3.62 12.13 15.25
C TYR A 302 2.98 11.00 16.08
N PRO A 303 2.75 9.79 15.51
CA PRO A 303 3.00 9.36 14.12
C PRO A 303 1.83 9.59 13.15
N ASP A 304 0.65 9.96 13.65
CA ASP A 304 -0.63 9.74 12.95
C ASP A 304 -1.17 10.95 12.17
N ARG A 305 -0.55 12.12 12.33
CA ARG A 305 -1.00 13.38 11.73
C ARG A 305 0.15 14.13 11.04
N PRO A 306 0.80 13.56 10.01
CA PRO A 306 1.72 14.32 9.17
C PRO A 306 1.00 15.49 8.50
N ASP A 307 1.71 16.61 8.30
CA ASP A 307 1.19 17.77 7.57
C ASP A 307 1.00 17.46 6.08
N GLY A 308 1.77 16.50 5.57
CA GLY A 308 1.52 15.91 4.26
C GLY A 308 2.35 14.66 4.01
N TRP A 309 2.08 14.05 2.85
CA TRP A 309 2.79 12.87 2.40
C TRP A 309 2.83 12.84 0.88
N SER A 310 3.86 12.18 0.34
CA SER A 310 4.04 11.98 -1.10
C SER A 310 4.74 10.65 -1.35
N TYR A 311 4.37 9.97 -2.44
CA TYR A 311 5.23 8.91 -2.98
C TYR A 311 6.33 9.56 -3.80
N LEU A 312 7.59 9.36 -3.42
CA LEU A 312 8.72 9.73 -4.25
C LEU A 312 8.81 8.69 -5.37
N THR A 313 8.35 9.05 -6.56
CA THR A 313 8.28 8.16 -7.74
C THR A 313 9.45 8.37 -8.69
N ASN A 314 9.73 7.38 -9.56
CA ASN A 314 10.88 7.41 -10.48
C ASN A 314 12.20 7.61 -9.73
N LEU A 315 12.27 7.05 -8.53
CA LEU A 315 13.44 7.14 -7.69
C LEU A 315 14.59 6.39 -8.37
N SER A 316 15.66 7.08 -8.74
CA SER A 316 16.88 6.44 -9.26
C SER A 316 17.66 5.77 -8.13
N THR A 317 17.74 6.46 -6.99
CA THR A 317 18.55 6.13 -5.81
C THR A 317 17.83 6.62 -4.55
N LEU A 318 18.04 5.98 -3.40
CA LEU A 318 17.45 6.36 -2.12
C LEU A 318 18.03 7.66 -1.54
N GLU A 319 17.68 8.77 -2.18
CA GLU A 319 18.08 10.12 -1.79
C GLU A 319 16.85 11.01 -1.73
N MET A 320 16.80 11.89 -0.72
CA MET A 320 15.79 12.94 -0.71
C MET A 320 16.12 14.03 -1.74
N PRO A 321 15.10 14.72 -2.29
CA PRO A 321 15.32 15.96 -3.01
C PRO A 321 16.15 16.92 -2.16
N LEU A 322 17.19 17.52 -2.76
CA LEU A 322 18.04 18.48 -2.08
C LEU A 322 17.27 19.77 -1.77
N ASN A 323 17.53 20.32 -0.59
CA ASN A 323 16.97 21.57 -0.09
C ASN A 323 15.44 21.64 -0.23
N TRP A 324 14.75 20.63 0.28
CA TRP A 324 13.31 20.52 0.13
C TRP A 324 12.53 21.53 0.98
N ALA A 325 12.94 21.75 2.23
CA ALA A 325 12.32 22.72 3.15
C ALA A 325 13.25 23.04 4.35
N ASP A 326 12.86 24.02 5.16
CA ASP A 326 13.48 24.27 6.47
C ASP A 326 12.60 23.77 7.62
N ASN A 327 13.22 23.41 8.74
CA ASN A 327 12.59 23.04 10.01
C ASN A 327 11.47 22.02 9.84
N TYR A 328 11.81 20.85 9.32
CA TYR A 328 10.86 19.76 9.13
C TYR A 328 11.41 18.44 9.64
N GLY A 329 10.48 17.55 10.04
CA GLY A 329 10.77 16.14 10.18
C GLY A 329 10.21 15.37 8.99
N ALA A 330 10.93 14.34 8.53
CA ALA A 330 10.47 13.43 7.50
C ALA A 330 10.58 11.98 7.95
N ARG A 331 9.59 11.18 7.57
CA ARG A 331 9.59 9.73 7.72
C ARG A 331 9.50 9.09 6.34
N LEU A 332 10.56 8.39 5.94
CA LEU A 332 10.58 7.61 4.70
C LEU A 332 10.27 6.15 5.05
N ARG A 333 9.35 5.51 4.31
CA ARG A 333 8.95 4.12 4.55
C ARG A 333 8.85 3.34 3.27
N GLY A 334 9.36 2.12 3.30
CA GLY A 334 9.33 1.23 2.16
C GLY A 334 9.81 -0.16 2.49
N TYR A 335 10.11 -0.89 1.41
CA TYR A 335 10.72 -2.20 1.49
C TYR A 335 11.92 -2.26 0.57
N VAL A 336 13.00 -2.87 1.05
CA VAL A 336 14.17 -3.23 0.25
C VAL A 336 14.00 -4.67 -0.28
N HIS A 337 14.40 -4.88 -1.53
CA HIS A 337 14.35 -6.16 -2.25
C HIS A 337 15.77 -6.60 -2.60
N PRO A 338 16.42 -7.47 -1.81
CA PRO A 338 17.76 -7.94 -2.08
C PRO A 338 17.83 -8.75 -3.37
N ALA A 339 18.77 -8.40 -4.25
CA ALA A 339 19.04 -9.16 -5.47
C ALA A 339 19.75 -10.49 -5.20
N LYS A 340 20.54 -10.56 -4.12
CA LYS A 340 21.36 -11.72 -3.74
C LYS A 340 21.10 -12.09 -2.29
N THR A 341 21.24 -13.37 -1.97
CA THR A 341 21.26 -13.82 -0.58
C THR A 341 22.66 -13.62 -0.02
N GLY A 342 22.77 -13.06 1.17
CA GLY A 342 24.02 -12.88 1.89
C GLY A 342 23.97 -11.68 2.82
N ASP A 343 25.14 -11.29 3.29
CA ASP A 343 25.28 -10.19 4.23
C ASP A 343 25.36 -8.84 3.51
N TYR A 344 24.50 -7.93 3.93
CA TYR A 344 24.45 -6.55 3.45
C TYR A 344 24.91 -5.60 4.57
N THR A 345 25.67 -4.58 4.20
CA THR A 345 25.94 -3.44 5.08
C THR A 345 25.17 -2.24 4.57
N PHE A 346 24.52 -1.49 5.47
CA PHE A 346 23.81 -0.26 5.13
C PHE A 346 24.52 0.95 5.70
N TRP A 347 24.43 2.08 4.99
CA TRP A 347 24.90 3.39 5.46
C TRP A 347 23.82 4.46 5.35
N ILE A 348 23.93 5.48 6.19
CA ILE A 348 23.08 6.67 6.14
C ILE A 348 23.92 7.95 6.27
N THR A 349 23.59 8.96 5.47
CA THR A 349 24.13 10.32 5.59
C THR A 349 23.00 11.32 5.58
N ALA A 350 23.05 12.29 6.48
CA ALA A 350 22.14 13.42 6.53
C ALA A 350 22.86 14.64 7.12
N LYS A 351 22.47 15.83 6.66
CA LYS A 351 23.10 17.08 7.12
C LYS A 351 22.88 17.33 8.61
N ASP A 352 21.68 17.07 9.12
CA ASP A 352 21.36 17.33 10.52
C ASP A 352 21.35 16.02 11.28
N HIS A 353 20.20 15.37 11.37
CA HIS A 353 20.11 14.13 12.12
C HIS A 353 19.12 13.17 11.50
N ALA A 354 19.59 11.95 11.22
CA ALA A 354 18.73 10.89 10.69
C ALA A 354 19.01 9.55 11.36
N SER A 355 18.01 8.68 11.38
CA SER A 355 18.09 7.33 11.90
C SER A 355 17.47 6.34 10.93
N LEU A 356 18.21 5.29 10.63
CA LEU A 356 17.81 4.16 9.79
C LEU A 356 17.31 3.02 10.68
N TRP A 357 16.10 2.58 10.38
CA TRP A 357 15.44 1.44 11.00
C TRP A 357 15.21 0.36 9.96
N LEU A 358 15.50 -0.88 10.32
CA LEU A 358 15.29 -2.03 9.45
C LEU A 358 14.56 -3.12 10.23
N SER A 359 13.62 -3.78 9.57
CA SER A 359 12.95 -4.96 10.08
C SER A 359 13.65 -6.23 9.58
N PRO A 360 13.74 -7.30 10.39
CA PRO A 360 14.20 -8.62 9.94
C PRO A 360 13.24 -9.28 8.95
N ASP A 361 12.06 -8.71 8.72
CA ASP A 361 11.04 -9.19 7.80
C ASP A 361 10.24 -8.03 7.16
N GLU A 362 9.08 -8.34 6.57
CA GLU A 362 8.20 -7.34 5.96
C GLU A 362 7.31 -6.60 6.98
N ASP A 363 7.32 -6.98 8.25
CA ASP A 363 6.47 -6.37 9.28
C ASP A 363 7.13 -5.09 9.84
N PRO A 364 6.49 -3.91 9.71
CA PRO A 364 7.00 -2.67 10.30
C PRO A 364 7.10 -2.69 11.83
N GLU A 365 6.44 -3.61 12.53
CA GLU A 365 6.47 -3.70 13.99
C GLU A 365 7.75 -4.34 14.53
N ASN A 366 8.44 -5.11 13.68
CA ASN A 366 9.68 -5.81 14.04
C ASN A 366 10.95 -4.97 13.78
N LYS A 367 10.80 -3.73 13.31
CA LYS A 367 11.92 -2.84 13.04
C LYS A 367 12.74 -2.53 14.29
N VAL A 368 14.05 -2.43 14.10
CA VAL A 368 15.03 -1.97 15.09
C VAL A 368 15.89 -0.87 14.47
N GLN A 369 16.40 0.03 15.30
CA GLN A 369 17.35 1.05 14.84
C GLN A 369 18.68 0.38 14.51
N MET A 370 19.20 0.64 13.32
CA MET A 370 20.41 -0.01 12.81
C MET A 370 21.58 0.95 12.63
N ALA A 371 21.32 2.21 12.27
CA ALA A 371 22.33 3.23 12.05
C ALA A 371 21.74 4.65 12.23
N ASN A 372 22.59 5.65 12.44
CA ASN A 372 22.22 7.06 12.48
C ASN A 372 23.31 7.95 11.89
N SER A 373 22.93 9.11 11.41
CA SER A 373 23.84 10.15 10.92
C SER A 373 23.59 11.42 11.71
N GLU A 374 24.66 12.04 12.19
CA GLU A 374 24.66 13.35 12.85
C GLU A 374 25.62 14.28 12.10
N GLY A 375 25.14 15.16 11.22
CA GLY A 375 26.03 16.18 10.64
C GLY A 375 26.88 15.77 9.42
N ALA A 376 26.72 14.56 8.87
CA ALA A 376 27.62 14.04 7.84
C ALA A 376 27.48 14.77 6.50
N ALA A 377 28.56 14.88 5.73
CA ALA A 377 28.51 15.43 4.37
C ALA A 377 27.79 14.46 3.41
N PRO A 378 27.23 14.96 2.27
CA PRO A 378 26.56 14.11 1.30
C PRO A 378 27.44 12.94 0.83
N ARG A 379 26.96 11.71 1.04
CA ARG A 379 27.65 10.45 0.69
C ARG A 379 29.01 10.25 1.37
N ASP A 380 29.28 10.95 2.47
CA ASP A 380 30.41 10.65 3.35
C ASP A 380 30.01 9.57 4.36
N TRP A 381 30.30 8.32 3.99
CA TRP A 381 29.89 7.13 4.75
C TRP A 381 30.78 6.81 5.95
N GLN A 382 31.92 7.50 6.10
CA GLN A 382 32.99 7.12 7.02
C GLN A 382 33.27 8.19 8.09
N SER A 383 32.52 9.29 8.09
CA SER A 383 32.71 10.37 9.08
C SER A 383 32.39 9.93 10.52
N ASP A 384 31.48 8.97 10.68
CA ASP A 384 31.11 8.38 11.97
C ASP A 384 30.77 6.89 11.80
N ALA A 385 31.26 6.05 12.72
CA ALA A 385 30.96 4.62 12.75
C ALA A 385 29.47 4.32 13.00
N ALA A 386 28.72 5.26 13.59
CA ALA A 386 27.27 5.13 13.80
C ALA A 386 26.46 5.18 12.50
N GLN A 387 27.05 5.68 11.40
CA GLN A 387 26.41 5.78 10.09
C GLN A 387 26.23 4.44 9.40
N GLN A 388 26.89 3.38 9.89
CA GLN A 388 26.90 2.08 9.24
C GLN A 388 26.38 0.97 10.14
N THR A 389 25.72 0.00 9.53
CA THR A 389 25.26 -1.19 10.24
C THR A 389 26.38 -2.20 10.40
N THR A 390 26.23 -3.13 11.34
CA THR A 390 26.88 -4.45 11.18
C THR A 390 26.30 -5.19 9.98
N ALA A 391 26.93 -6.28 9.56
CA ALA A 391 26.40 -7.17 8.53
C ALA A 391 24.96 -7.60 8.85
N VAL A 392 24.06 -7.40 7.89
CA VAL A 392 22.64 -7.76 7.97
C VAL A 392 22.37 -8.92 6.99
N PRO A 393 22.02 -10.11 7.48
CA PRO A 393 21.74 -11.25 6.61
C PRO A 393 20.40 -11.08 5.91
N LEU A 394 20.43 -10.99 4.57
CA LEU A 394 19.23 -10.86 3.75
C LEU A 394 19.13 -12.01 2.74
N THR A 395 17.90 -12.42 2.45
CA THR A 395 17.59 -13.47 1.45
C THR A 395 17.00 -12.88 0.18
N ALA A 396 17.54 -13.27 -0.99
CA ALA A 396 17.00 -12.89 -2.29
C ALA A 396 15.54 -13.35 -2.44
N GLY A 397 14.73 -12.54 -3.12
CA GLY A 397 13.30 -12.81 -3.34
C GLY A 397 12.40 -12.57 -2.12
N LYS A 398 12.96 -12.21 -0.96
CA LYS A 398 12.21 -11.63 0.16
C LYS A 398 12.28 -10.11 0.10
N ARG A 399 11.38 -9.46 0.85
CA ARG A 399 11.41 -8.01 1.07
C ARG A 399 11.50 -7.71 2.55
N TYR A 400 12.16 -6.62 2.90
CA TYR A 400 12.40 -6.21 4.29
C TYR A 400 11.94 -4.79 4.48
N TYR A 401 11.15 -4.53 5.52
CA TYR A 401 10.68 -3.19 5.81
C TYR A 401 11.84 -2.31 6.28
N PHE A 402 11.92 -1.09 5.78
CA PHE A 402 12.83 -0.08 6.29
C PHE A 402 12.09 1.24 6.56
N GLU A 403 12.63 2.00 7.49
CA GLU A 403 12.16 3.34 7.82
C GLU A 403 13.35 4.26 8.08
N VAL A 404 13.26 5.49 7.58
CA VAL A 404 14.23 6.54 7.89
C VAL A 404 13.50 7.69 8.56
N LEU A 405 13.95 8.06 9.74
CA LEU A 405 13.51 9.25 10.46
C LEU A 405 14.56 10.33 10.29
N HIS A 406 14.20 11.43 9.66
CA HIS A 406 15.10 12.54 9.37
C HIS A 406 14.55 13.83 9.98
N LYS A 407 15.41 14.58 10.65
CA LYS A 407 15.14 15.95 11.05
C LYS A 407 16.07 16.87 10.28
N ALA A 408 15.51 17.85 9.59
CA ALA A 408 16.26 18.93 8.96
C ALA A 408 15.98 20.26 9.68
N GLY A 409 17.04 21.01 9.96
CA GLY A 409 17.05 22.35 10.50
C GLY A 409 16.94 23.40 9.39
N VAL A 410 17.84 24.39 9.39
CA VAL A 410 17.81 25.50 8.43
C VAL A 410 18.94 25.37 7.39
N GLY A 411 18.64 25.78 6.16
CA GLY A 411 19.56 25.78 5.02
C GLY A 411 19.49 24.47 4.22
N ASP A 412 20.50 24.23 3.37
CA ASP A 412 20.50 23.06 2.48
C ASP A 412 20.20 21.76 3.22
N ASP A 413 19.38 20.86 2.72
CA ASP A 413 19.15 19.55 3.33
C ASP A 413 19.64 18.43 2.41
N HIS A 414 20.01 17.30 3.02
CA HIS A 414 20.21 16.07 2.27
C HIS A 414 19.95 14.86 3.17
N LEU A 415 19.56 13.77 2.52
CA LEU A 415 19.47 12.45 3.11
C LEU A 415 19.79 11.44 2.02
N ALA A 416 20.70 10.52 2.29
CA ALA A 416 21.00 9.39 1.42
C ALA A 416 21.16 8.11 2.24
N VAL A 417 20.68 6.99 1.70
CA VAL A 417 20.89 5.66 2.27
C VAL A 417 21.56 4.79 1.22
N ALA A 418 22.65 4.16 1.61
CA ALA A 418 23.42 3.25 0.77
C ALA A 418 23.38 1.83 1.32
N TRP A 419 23.68 0.87 0.45
CA TRP A 419 23.92 -0.52 0.82
C TRP A 419 25.16 -1.07 0.12
N GLN A 420 25.68 -2.17 0.63
CA GLN A 420 26.72 -2.96 -0.02
C GLN A 420 26.20 -4.39 -0.09
N PRO A 421 25.89 -4.89 -1.30
CA PRO A 421 25.56 -6.29 -1.49
C PRO A 421 26.73 -7.22 -1.15
N PRO A 422 26.47 -8.51 -0.87
CA PRO A 422 27.52 -9.49 -0.63
C PRO A 422 28.45 -9.59 -1.85
N GLY A 423 29.74 -9.33 -1.63
CA GLY A 423 30.76 -9.29 -2.68
C GLY A 423 30.64 -8.11 -3.67
N GLY A 424 29.80 -7.12 -3.38
CA GLY A 424 29.64 -5.88 -4.14
C GLY A 424 30.38 -4.70 -3.51
N THR A 425 30.28 -3.54 -4.15
CA THR A 425 30.76 -2.26 -3.64
C THR A 425 29.61 -1.45 -3.03
N PRO A 426 29.87 -0.55 -2.06
CA PRO A 426 28.85 0.36 -1.55
C PRO A 426 28.24 1.22 -2.67
N GLU A 427 26.92 1.32 -2.69
CA GLU A 427 26.16 2.16 -3.61
C GLU A 427 24.92 2.72 -2.91
N VAL A 428 24.50 3.93 -3.28
CA VAL A 428 23.20 4.46 -2.83
C VAL A 428 22.10 3.56 -3.36
N ILE A 429 21.20 3.08 -2.50
CA ILE A 429 20.28 1.98 -2.86
C ILE A 429 19.51 2.34 -4.13
N PRO A 430 19.69 1.59 -5.23
CA PRO A 430 18.97 1.86 -6.46
C PRO A 430 17.46 1.71 -6.26
N GLY A 431 16.68 2.62 -6.85
CA GLY A 431 15.24 2.61 -6.68
C GLY A 431 14.56 1.34 -7.19
N GLU A 432 15.19 0.63 -8.14
CA GLU A 432 14.72 -0.68 -8.62
C GLU A 432 14.66 -1.76 -7.53
N TYR A 433 15.36 -1.57 -6.40
CA TYR A 433 15.30 -2.45 -5.22
C TYR A 433 14.37 -1.92 -4.13
N LEU A 434 13.61 -0.86 -4.39
CA LEU A 434 12.79 -0.17 -3.39
C LEU A 434 11.33 -0.12 -3.81
N SER A 435 10.44 -0.55 -2.92
CA SER A 435 9.00 -0.41 -3.09
C SER A 435 8.38 0.37 -1.92
N PRO A 436 7.26 1.09 -2.13
CA PRO A 436 6.73 1.99 -1.12
C PRO A 436 5.90 1.25 -0.07
N PHE A 437 5.90 1.77 1.16
CA PHE A 437 4.89 1.43 2.14
C PHE A 437 3.57 2.10 1.75
N LYS A 438 2.47 1.33 1.66
CA LYS A 438 1.17 1.88 1.28
C LYS A 438 0.35 2.22 2.51
N LEU A 439 -0.04 3.49 2.62
CA LEU A 439 -1.02 3.93 3.62
C LEU A 439 -2.36 3.22 3.36
N LYS A 440 -2.95 2.64 4.40
CA LYS A 440 -4.33 2.14 4.31
C LYS A 440 -5.27 3.35 4.22
N PRO A 441 -6.20 3.40 3.25
CA PRO A 441 -7.22 4.44 3.25
C PRO A 441 -8.01 4.35 4.56
N LYS A 442 -8.21 5.49 5.22
CA LYS A 442 -9.07 5.62 6.39
C LYS A 442 -10.53 5.36 6.03
#